data_AF-A0A1M7YGT1-F1
#
_entry.id   AF-A0A1M7YGT1-F1
#
_cell.length_a   1.000
_cell.length_b   1.000
_cell.length_c   1.000
_cell.angle_alpha   90.00
_cell.angle_beta   90.00
_cell.angle_gamma   90.00
#
_symmetry.space_group_name_H-M   'P 1'
#
loop_
_entity.id
_entity.type
_entity.pdbx_description
1 polymer ?
#
loop_
_entity_poly.entity_id
_entity_poly.type
_entity_poly.pdbx_seq_one_letter_code
_entity_poly.pdbx_strand_id
1 'polypeptide(L)'
;MPGPVMPDQAIGTSMRNKDRISAFLTLLPSIILIGIFVYGFIGNTFWISLSDWGGAAALAENPVKSYVGFANYLDLFTGFLGGGFRQDLVNAVFYSVMLLAGAIGIGLILAMLLDNKPRGESFFRTVFLYPMSLSFIVTGTIWRWMLAPQGGVNILPTYVGLPPLRFPWLSSTDAILLFNWQNLLPIALYLVSLVLIIWGLWRLKNNPAKALVLLIPGVVVGGSVWLWGDLLPQALFMEEIHGFNTATFGIIMATIWQYSGYTMALYLAGFTGISQDLRDAAMLDGASTAKYYRYIALPMVKPITISAIIILSHISLKMFDLIFAMTGPDNGQTGHPALNMYLTTFRANDFARGAAIAIILFIIAATFIIPYMISSYRQRRSR
;
A
#
# COMPACT_ATOMS: atom_id res chain seq x y z
N MET A 1 -40.78 -43.27 23.32
CA MET A 1 -41.10 -42.08 24.15
C MET A 1 -40.17 -40.96 23.74
N PRO A 2 -40.66 -39.82 23.23
CA PRO A 2 -39.83 -38.66 22.98
C PRO A 2 -39.52 -37.98 24.33
N GLY A 3 -38.24 -37.68 24.58
CA GLY A 3 -37.83 -36.95 25.78
C GLY A 3 -38.38 -35.51 25.79
N PRO A 4 -38.45 -34.87 26.97
CA PRO A 4 -39.05 -33.55 27.10
C PRO A 4 -38.23 -32.49 26.36
N VAL A 5 -38.90 -31.78 25.46
CA VAL A 5 -38.39 -30.57 24.81
C VAL A 5 -38.24 -29.50 25.89
N MET A 6 -37.01 -29.09 26.19
CA MET A 6 -36.77 -27.92 27.05
C MET A 6 -37.21 -26.66 26.28
N PRO A 7 -37.93 -25.72 26.93
CA PRO A 7 -38.35 -24.51 26.27
C PRO A 7 -37.14 -23.60 26.02
N ASP A 8 -37.06 -23.05 24.81
CA ASP A 8 -36.18 -21.95 24.42
C ASP A 8 -36.37 -20.78 25.41
N GLN A 9 -35.50 -20.71 26.42
CA GLN A 9 -35.36 -19.51 27.22
C GLN A 9 -34.66 -18.47 26.36
N ALA A 10 -35.45 -17.49 25.92
CA ALA A 10 -35.00 -16.29 25.25
C ALA A 10 -33.73 -15.73 25.92
N ILE A 11 -32.61 -15.76 25.19
CA ILE A 11 -31.35 -15.09 25.56
C ILE A 11 -31.56 -13.59 25.37
N GLY A 12 -32.32 -12.99 26.28
CA GLY A 12 -32.45 -11.55 26.45
C GLY A 12 -31.56 -11.10 27.60
N THR A 13 -30.24 -11.12 27.42
CA THR A 13 -29.32 -10.62 28.45
C THR A 13 -29.28 -9.09 28.41
N SER A 14 -30.21 -8.45 29.11
CA SER A 14 -29.99 -7.11 29.64
C SER A 14 -28.76 -7.17 30.53
N MET A 15 -27.56 -6.90 29.99
CA MET A 15 -26.35 -6.76 30.80
C MET A 15 -26.64 -5.77 31.92
N ARG A 16 -26.60 -6.25 33.16
CA ARG A 16 -26.92 -5.47 34.36
C ARG A 16 -25.98 -4.27 34.36
N ASN A 17 -26.47 -3.06 34.70
CA ASN A 17 -25.64 -1.83 34.65
C ASN A 17 -24.28 -1.97 35.37
N LYS A 18 -24.21 -2.80 36.43
CA LYS A 18 -22.97 -3.13 37.14
C LYS A 18 -21.95 -3.86 36.26
N ASP A 19 -22.38 -4.81 35.43
CA ASP A 19 -21.49 -5.59 34.56
C ASP A 19 -20.91 -4.71 33.44
N ARG A 20 -21.72 -3.77 32.92
CA ARG A 20 -21.25 -2.75 31.95
C ARG A 20 -20.22 -1.81 32.57
N ILE A 21 -20.44 -1.36 33.80
CA ILE A 21 -19.51 -0.49 34.52
C ILE A 21 -18.21 -1.24 34.83
N SER A 22 -18.29 -2.48 35.33
CA SER A 22 -17.10 -3.31 35.56
C SER A 22 -16.31 -3.54 34.28
N ALA A 23 -16.97 -3.91 33.18
CA ALA A 23 -16.32 -4.07 31.88
C ALA A 23 -15.66 -2.77 31.39
N PHE A 24 -16.33 -1.63 31.56
CA PHE A 24 -15.77 -0.33 31.20
C PHE A 24 -14.55 0.03 32.06
N LEU A 25 -14.62 -0.16 33.38
CA LEU A 25 -13.50 0.10 34.30
C LEU A 25 -12.30 -0.79 34.00
N THR A 26 -12.51 -2.04 33.58
CA THR A 26 -11.43 -2.94 33.15
C THR A 26 -10.75 -2.46 31.87
N LEU A 27 -11.50 -1.86 30.93
CA LEU A 27 -10.98 -1.33 29.67
C LEU A 27 -10.40 0.08 29.79
N LEU A 28 -10.79 0.83 30.83
CA LEU A 28 -10.45 2.23 31.02
C LEU A 28 -8.94 2.52 30.95
N PRO A 29 -8.03 1.73 31.56
CA PRO A 29 -6.59 1.97 31.43
C PRO A 29 -6.11 1.89 29.98
N SER A 30 -6.58 0.90 29.21
CA SER A 30 -6.24 0.76 27.80
C SER A 30 -6.80 1.90 26.95
N ILE A 31 -8.04 2.33 27.23
CA ILE A 31 -8.67 3.46 26.53
C ILE A 31 -7.89 4.75 26.78
N ILE A 32 -7.47 5.00 28.02
CA ILE A 32 -6.66 6.17 28.37
C ILE A 32 -5.30 6.13 27.66
N LEU A 33 -4.60 4.99 27.70
CA LEU A 33 -3.31 4.86 27.02
C LEU A 33 -3.44 5.08 25.51
N ILE A 34 -4.46 4.53 24.86
CA ILE A 34 -4.73 4.76 23.43
C ILE A 34 -5.08 6.24 23.18
N GLY A 35 -5.92 6.84 24.04
CA GLY A 35 -6.29 8.24 23.96
C GLY A 35 -5.08 9.17 23.99
N ILE A 36 -4.15 8.93 24.90
CA ILE A 36 -2.96 9.77 25.09
C ILE A 36 -1.89 9.46 24.03
N PHE A 37 -1.42 8.21 23.97
CA PHE A 37 -0.23 7.86 23.20
C PHE A 37 -0.49 7.67 21.70
N VAL A 38 -1.73 7.41 21.29
CA VAL A 38 -2.08 7.32 19.87
C VAL A 38 -2.73 8.61 19.42
N TYR A 39 -3.93 8.93 19.91
CA TYR A 39 -4.67 10.09 19.40
C TYR A 39 -4.08 11.43 19.86
N GLY A 40 -3.60 11.51 21.10
CA GLY A 40 -2.91 12.69 21.61
C GLY A 40 -1.63 12.99 20.84
N PHE A 41 -0.82 11.98 20.53
CA PHE A 41 0.39 12.16 19.72
C PHE A 41 0.09 12.48 18.25
N ILE A 42 -0.93 11.87 17.64
CA ILE A 42 -1.39 12.28 16.30
C ILE A 42 -1.81 13.76 16.31
N GLY A 43 -2.58 14.18 17.31
CA GLY A 43 -2.98 15.57 17.48
C GLY A 43 -1.79 16.52 17.67
N ASN A 44 -0.81 16.12 18.48
CA ASN A 44 0.42 16.90 18.68
C ASN A 44 1.26 17.00 17.40
N THR A 45 1.42 15.91 16.64
CA THR A 45 2.10 15.95 15.34
C THR A 45 1.37 16.86 14.36
N PHE A 46 0.03 16.83 14.34
CA PHE A 46 -0.77 17.75 13.53
C PHE A 46 -0.62 19.21 13.97
N TRP A 47 -0.49 19.48 15.27
CA TRP A 47 -0.22 20.83 15.75
C TRP A 47 1.17 21.32 15.34
N ILE A 48 2.18 20.45 15.46
CA ILE A 48 3.56 20.75 15.04
C ILE A 48 3.64 21.05 13.55
N SER A 49 2.90 20.31 12.71
CA SER A 49 2.91 20.55 11.26
C SER A 49 2.30 21.90 10.85
N LEU A 50 1.56 22.56 11.74
CA LEU A 50 1.02 23.91 11.53
C LEU A 50 1.90 25.02 12.13
N SER A 51 3.05 24.67 12.68
CA SER A 51 4.01 25.60 13.29
C SER A 51 5.26 25.81 12.42
N ASP A 52 6.10 26.78 12.75
CA ASP A 52 7.40 27.04 12.12
C ASP A 52 8.58 26.29 12.78
N TRP A 53 8.31 25.22 13.52
CA TRP A 53 9.32 24.55 14.33
C TRP A 53 10.34 23.76 13.47
N GLY A 54 11.44 24.41 13.11
CA GLY A 54 12.54 23.80 12.34
C GLY A 54 13.83 24.62 12.39
N GLY A 55 14.92 24.06 11.85
CA GLY A 55 16.20 24.76 11.65
C GLY A 55 16.83 25.29 12.95
N ALA A 56 17.12 26.58 13.02
CA ALA A 56 17.73 27.19 14.21
C ALA A 56 16.81 27.13 15.44
N ALA A 57 15.49 27.26 15.25
CA ALA A 57 14.52 27.13 16.34
C ALA A 57 14.48 25.70 16.90
N ALA A 58 14.70 24.69 16.07
CA ALA A 58 14.77 23.29 16.51
C ALA A 58 15.95 22.99 17.44
N LEU A 59 17.03 23.78 17.35
CA LEU A 59 18.24 23.63 18.17
C LEU A 59 18.25 24.54 19.41
N ALA A 60 17.25 25.42 19.56
CA ALA A 60 17.15 26.33 20.68
C ALA A 60 16.71 25.61 21.96
N GLU A 61 17.25 26.02 23.11
CA GLU A 61 16.87 25.50 24.43
C GLU A 61 15.38 25.79 24.74
N ASN A 62 14.89 26.96 24.32
CA ASN A 62 13.50 27.37 24.45
C ASN A 62 12.95 27.82 23.08
N PRO A 63 12.49 26.88 22.25
CA PRO A 63 11.99 27.20 20.91
C PRO A 63 10.69 28.01 20.99
N VAL A 64 10.70 29.23 20.45
CA VAL A 64 9.46 29.99 20.21
C VAL A 64 8.85 29.46 18.92
N LYS A 65 7.70 28.79 19.02
CA LYS A 65 6.97 28.22 17.89
C LYS A 65 5.86 29.19 17.49
N SER A 66 5.93 29.74 16.28
CA SER A 66 4.84 30.53 15.72
C SER A 66 3.90 29.65 14.91
N TYR A 67 2.62 30.04 14.86
CA TYR A 67 1.62 29.34 14.07
C TYR A 67 1.64 29.88 12.63
N VAL A 68 1.93 29.00 11.67
CA VAL A 68 2.02 29.32 10.24
C VAL A 68 0.89 28.69 9.41
N GLY A 69 -0.02 27.96 10.06
CA GLY A 69 -1.12 27.27 9.39
C GLY A 69 -0.63 26.23 8.38
N PHE A 70 -1.19 26.23 7.18
CA PHE A 70 -0.89 25.21 6.17
C PHE A 70 0.35 25.52 5.30
N ALA A 71 1.18 26.50 5.68
CA ALA A 71 2.34 26.91 4.89
C ALA A 71 3.31 25.75 4.60
N ASN A 72 3.57 24.88 5.58
CA ASN A 72 4.46 23.71 5.41
C ASN A 72 3.92 22.72 4.37
N TYR A 73 2.60 22.54 4.30
CA TYR A 73 1.97 21.67 3.31
C TYR A 73 2.06 22.29 1.92
N LEU A 74 1.80 23.59 1.80
CA LEU A 74 1.93 24.31 0.54
C LEU A 74 3.38 24.22 0.03
N ASP A 75 4.37 24.48 0.88
CA ASP A 75 5.80 24.39 0.50
C ASP A 75 6.21 22.98 0.02
N LEU A 76 5.66 21.91 0.61
CA LEU A 76 5.94 20.54 0.14
C LEU A 76 5.47 20.30 -1.29
N PHE A 77 4.36 20.90 -1.72
CA PHE A 77 3.78 20.68 -3.05
C PHE A 77 4.17 21.74 -4.08
N THR A 78 4.40 22.98 -3.65
CA THR A 78 4.66 24.13 -4.55
C THR A 78 6.04 24.76 -4.35
N GLY A 79 6.71 24.47 -3.24
CA GLY A 79 8.01 25.03 -2.91
C GLY A 79 9.11 24.47 -3.80
N PHE A 80 10.12 25.30 -4.08
CA PHE A 80 11.27 24.92 -4.92
C PHE A 80 12.05 23.74 -4.32
N LEU A 81 12.21 23.70 -3.00
CA LEU A 81 12.87 22.60 -2.28
C LEU A 81 11.96 21.36 -2.09
N GLY A 82 10.67 21.45 -2.47
CA GLY A 82 9.70 20.37 -2.38
C GLY A 82 9.85 19.28 -3.44
N GLY A 83 10.73 19.47 -4.44
CA GLY A 83 10.85 18.54 -5.57
C GLY A 83 11.23 17.11 -5.18
N GLY A 84 12.07 16.96 -4.16
CA GLY A 84 12.40 15.64 -3.62
C GLY A 84 11.17 14.91 -3.08
N PHE A 85 10.33 15.59 -2.29
CA PHE A 85 9.11 14.99 -1.74
C PHE A 85 8.10 14.59 -2.83
N ARG A 86 7.99 15.40 -3.89
CA ARG A 86 7.11 15.10 -5.03
C ARG A 86 7.59 13.89 -5.80
N GLN A 87 8.89 13.78 -6.07
CA GLN A 87 9.49 12.57 -6.64
C GLN A 87 9.29 11.35 -5.72
N ASP A 88 9.40 11.52 -4.40
CA ASP A 88 9.19 10.45 -3.44
C ASP A 88 7.75 9.91 -3.47
N LEU A 89 6.75 10.79 -3.66
CA LEU A 89 5.36 10.37 -3.85
C LEU A 89 5.18 9.54 -5.13
N VAL A 90 5.85 9.95 -6.23
CA VAL A 90 5.83 9.22 -7.51
C VAL A 90 6.42 7.83 -7.33
N ASN A 91 7.59 7.77 -6.68
CA ASN A 91 8.28 6.52 -6.37
C ASN A 91 7.39 5.61 -5.50
N ALA A 92 6.77 6.15 -4.44
CA ALA A 92 5.89 5.38 -3.57
C ALA A 92 4.68 4.79 -4.29
N VAL A 93 4.07 5.52 -5.23
CA VAL A 93 2.96 5.01 -6.05
C VAL A 93 3.44 3.88 -6.95
N PHE A 94 4.52 4.09 -7.70
CA PHE A 94 5.08 3.08 -8.59
C PHE A 94 5.48 1.82 -7.83
N TYR A 95 6.22 2.02 -6.74
CA TYR A 95 6.63 0.99 -5.81
C TYR A 95 5.44 0.18 -5.28
N SER A 96 4.38 0.86 -4.84
CA SER A 96 3.17 0.20 -4.33
C SER A 96 2.48 -0.64 -5.40
N VAL A 97 2.29 -0.11 -6.60
CA VAL A 97 1.63 -0.84 -7.70
C VAL A 97 2.43 -2.08 -8.09
N MET A 98 3.75 -1.95 -8.25
CA MET A 98 4.62 -3.07 -8.61
C MET A 98 4.72 -4.12 -7.51
N LEU A 99 4.81 -3.69 -6.23
CA LEU A 99 4.78 -4.61 -5.10
C LEU A 99 3.46 -5.38 -5.05
N LEU A 100 2.32 -4.69 -5.21
CA LEU A 100 1.01 -5.33 -5.19
C LEU A 100 0.88 -6.35 -6.30
N ALA A 101 1.20 -5.97 -7.54
CA ALA A 101 1.13 -6.87 -8.69
C ALA A 101 2.06 -8.09 -8.51
N GLY A 102 3.30 -7.86 -8.09
CA GLY A 102 4.31 -8.89 -7.92
C GLY A 102 4.04 -9.82 -6.75
N ALA A 103 3.83 -9.28 -5.54
CA ALA A 103 3.62 -10.07 -4.34
C ALA A 103 2.31 -10.87 -4.44
N ILE A 104 1.21 -10.25 -4.90
CA ILE A 104 -0.06 -10.97 -5.06
C ILE A 104 0.04 -12.03 -6.16
N GLY A 105 0.61 -11.67 -7.31
CA GLY A 105 0.75 -12.59 -8.44
C GLY A 105 1.60 -13.81 -8.07
N ILE A 106 2.80 -13.58 -7.54
CA ILE A 106 3.71 -14.66 -7.13
C ILE A 106 3.11 -15.44 -5.96
N GLY A 107 2.59 -14.77 -4.92
CA GLY A 107 1.98 -15.45 -3.78
C GLY A 107 0.80 -16.33 -4.18
N LEU A 108 -0.05 -15.87 -5.10
CA LEU A 108 -1.16 -16.65 -5.64
C LEU A 108 -0.67 -17.88 -6.39
N ILE A 109 0.35 -17.72 -7.26
CA ILE A 109 0.95 -18.84 -7.99
C ILE A 109 1.52 -19.87 -7.01
N LEU A 110 2.30 -19.43 -6.02
CA LEU A 110 2.86 -20.30 -4.99
C LEU A 110 1.77 -21.03 -4.19
N ALA A 111 0.68 -20.33 -3.85
CA ALA A 111 -0.44 -20.94 -3.13
C ALA A 111 -1.15 -22.01 -3.97
N MET A 112 -1.40 -21.76 -5.26
CA MET A 112 -1.99 -22.76 -6.17
C MET A 112 -1.11 -24.00 -6.33
N LEU A 113 0.22 -23.83 -6.32
CA LEU A 113 1.16 -24.95 -6.38
C LEU A 113 1.12 -25.81 -5.11
N LEU A 114 0.85 -25.21 -3.95
CA LEU A 114 0.81 -25.89 -2.66
C LEU A 114 -0.58 -26.42 -2.25
N ASP A 115 -1.66 -25.92 -2.86
CA ASP A 115 -3.04 -26.27 -2.51
C ASP A 115 -3.32 -27.79 -2.59
N ASN A 116 -2.75 -28.48 -3.58
CA ASN A 116 -2.90 -29.92 -3.75
C ASN A 116 -2.02 -30.76 -2.81
N LYS A 117 -1.43 -30.16 -1.76
CA LYS A 117 -0.54 -30.81 -0.78
C LYS A 117 0.54 -31.69 -1.44
N PRO A 118 1.41 -31.11 -2.29
CA PRO A 118 2.48 -31.87 -2.92
C PRO A 118 3.39 -32.52 -1.88
N ARG A 119 4.10 -33.58 -2.26
CA ARG A 119 5.12 -34.19 -1.38
C ARG A 119 6.14 -33.11 -0.97
N GLY A 120 6.27 -32.88 0.33
CA GLY A 120 7.14 -31.82 0.88
C GLY A 120 6.45 -30.47 1.08
N GLU A 121 5.12 -30.38 1.05
CA GLU A 121 4.35 -29.15 1.30
C GLU A 121 4.87 -28.32 2.49
N SER A 122 5.07 -28.96 3.64
CA SER A 122 5.56 -28.30 4.86
C SER A 122 6.93 -27.64 4.67
N PHE A 123 7.83 -28.31 3.95
CA PHE A 123 9.16 -27.78 3.63
C PHE A 123 9.05 -26.55 2.73
N PHE A 124 8.33 -26.66 1.59
CA PHE A 124 8.16 -25.55 0.66
C PHE A 124 7.47 -24.35 1.31
N ARG A 125 6.40 -24.59 2.08
CA ARG A 125 5.71 -23.54 2.83
C ARG A 125 6.66 -22.81 3.79
N THR A 126 7.51 -23.55 4.50
CA THR A 126 8.49 -22.97 5.43
C THR A 126 9.54 -22.14 4.69
N VAL A 127 10.09 -22.67 3.58
CA VAL A 127 11.08 -21.96 2.74
C VAL A 127 10.50 -20.65 2.19
N PHE A 128 9.27 -20.67 1.67
CA PHE A 128 8.66 -19.46 1.14
C PHE A 128 8.22 -18.46 2.20
N LEU A 129 7.97 -18.90 3.44
CA LEU A 129 7.68 -18.02 4.58
C LEU A 129 8.93 -17.46 5.25
N TYR A 130 10.08 -18.10 5.05
CA TYR A 130 11.34 -17.71 5.67
C TYR A 130 11.73 -16.24 5.42
N PRO A 131 11.61 -15.66 4.21
CA PRO A 131 11.94 -14.26 3.96
C PRO A 131 11.25 -13.30 4.93
N MET A 132 9.95 -13.49 5.17
CA MET A 132 9.17 -12.63 6.08
C MET A 132 9.69 -12.66 7.53
N SER A 133 10.35 -13.75 7.94
CA SER A 133 10.95 -13.85 9.27
C SER A 133 12.25 -13.06 9.42
N LEU A 134 12.88 -12.66 8.32
CA LEU A 134 14.11 -11.87 8.32
C LEU A 134 13.81 -10.38 8.57
N SER A 135 14.72 -9.73 9.32
CA SER A 135 14.70 -8.28 9.49
C SER A 135 14.92 -7.57 8.17
N PHE A 136 14.16 -6.49 7.91
CA PHE A 136 14.31 -5.67 6.70
C PHE A 136 15.71 -5.10 6.53
N ILE A 137 16.42 -4.81 7.62
CA ILE A 137 17.80 -4.29 7.57
C ILE A 137 18.76 -5.38 7.06
N VAL A 138 18.61 -6.62 7.53
CA VAL A 138 19.44 -7.75 7.10
C VAL A 138 19.12 -8.09 5.64
N THR A 139 17.85 -8.23 5.30
CA THR A 139 17.39 -8.46 3.92
C THR A 139 17.93 -7.37 2.99
N GLY A 140 17.75 -6.09 3.33
CA GLY A 140 18.20 -4.97 2.50
C GLY A 140 19.71 -4.95 2.30
N THR A 141 20.49 -5.28 3.33
CA THR A 141 21.95 -5.35 3.22
C THR A 141 22.39 -6.46 2.24
N ILE A 142 21.77 -7.64 2.33
CA ILE A 142 22.07 -8.76 1.41
C ILE A 142 21.70 -8.38 -0.03
N TRP A 143 20.50 -7.84 -0.25
CA TRP A 143 20.06 -7.41 -1.57
C TRP A 143 20.93 -6.29 -2.14
N ARG A 144 21.40 -5.35 -1.31
CA ARG A 144 22.35 -4.31 -1.74
C ARG A 144 23.65 -4.89 -2.28
N TRP A 145 24.23 -5.90 -1.61
CA TRP A 145 25.44 -6.57 -2.10
C TRP A 145 25.16 -7.40 -3.35
N MET A 146 24.02 -8.08 -3.39
CA MET A 146 23.62 -8.89 -4.53
C MET A 146 23.32 -8.02 -5.78
N LEU A 147 22.90 -6.78 -5.60
CA LEU A 147 22.60 -5.84 -6.68
C LEU A 147 23.73 -4.82 -6.93
N ALA A 148 24.92 -5.06 -6.38
CA ALA A 148 26.08 -4.20 -6.60
C ALA A 148 26.44 -4.16 -8.10
N PRO A 149 26.69 -2.99 -8.71
CA PRO A 149 26.88 -2.87 -10.16
C PRO A 149 28.02 -3.74 -10.72
N GLN A 150 29.09 -3.91 -9.95
CA GLN A 150 30.30 -4.66 -10.36
C GLN A 150 30.26 -6.15 -9.98
N GLY A 151 29.17 -6.63 -9.37
CA GLY A 151 29.07 -8.00 -8.86
C GLY A 151 27.65 -8.53 -8.77
N GLY A 152 27.46 -9.60 -7.99
CA GLY A 152 26.15 -10.15 -7.66
C GLY A 152 25.34 -10.63 -8.87
N VAL A 153 24.10 -10.15 -9.03
CA VAL A 153 23.19 -10.57 -10.12
C VAL A 153 23.76 -10.24 -11.50
N ASN A 154 24.54 -9.15 -11.62
CA ASN A 154 25.04 -8.69 -12.91
C ASN A 154 26.03 -9.65 -13.57
N ILE A 155 26.73 -10.45 -12.76
CA ILE A 155 27.68 -11.46 -13.26
C ILE A 155 27.02 -12.82 -13.53
N LEU A 156 25.80 -13.07 -13.07
CA LEU A 156 25.17 -14.39 -13.23
C LEU A 156 25.12 -14.90 -14.69
N PRO A 157 24.85 -14.07 -15.70
CA PRO A 157 24.85 -14.55 -17.08
C PRO A 157 26.22 -15.05 -17.58
N THR A 158 27.33 -14.59 -16.99
CA THR A 158 28.67 -15.03 -17.41
C THR A 158 28.93 -16.50 -17.08
N TYR A 159 28.26 -17.05 -16.06
CA TYR A 159 28.33 -18.48 -15.73
C TYR A 159 27.71 -19.39 -16.81
N VAL A 160 26.83 -18.86 -17.65
CA VAL A 160 26.21 -19.59 -18.78
C VAL A 160 26.74 -19.13 -20.13
N GLY A 161 27.85 -18.37 -20.16
CA GLY A 161 28.51 -17.89 -21.37
C GLY A 161 27.91 -16.63 -22.00
N LEU A 162 26.99 -15.93 -21.32
CA LEU A 162 26.40 -14.67 -21.78
C LEU A 162 27.18 -13.46 -21.23
N PRO A 163 27.12 -12.28 -21.90
CA PRO A 163 27.76 -11.08 -21.38
C PRO A 163 27.12 -10.63 -20.05
N PRO A 164 27.89 -9.99 -19.15
CA PRO A 164 27.37 -9.50 -17.88
C PRO A 164 26.32 -8.41 -18.10
N LEU A 165 25.31 -8.37 -17.22
CA LEU A 165 24.36 -7.26 -17.19
C LEU A 165 25.07 -5.99 -16.72
N ARG A 166 24.75 -4.86 -17.34
CA ARG A 166 25.31 -3.54 -16.97
C ARG A 166 24.28 -2.63 -16.33
N PHE A 167 23.19 -3.20 -15.81
CA PHE A 167 22.11 -2.42 -15.25
C PHE A 167 22.46 -1.92 -13.83
N PRO A 168 22.44 -0.61 -13.57
CA PRO A 168 22.72 -0.05 -12.25
C PRO A 168 21.47 -0.10 -11.36
N TRP A 169 21.18 -1.29 -10.82
CA TRP A 169 19.94 -1.62 -10.09
C TRP A 169 19.48 -0.62 -9.02
N LEU A 170 20.42 0.05 -8.35
CA LEU A 170 20.13 0.96 -7.23
C LEU A 170 20.58 2.40 -7.49
N SER A 171 21.28 2.66 -8.60
CA SER A 171 21.88 3.97 -8.89
C SER A 171 21.56 4.49 -10.29
N SER A 172 20.61 3.84 -10.97
CA SER A 172 20.08 4.32 -12.24
C SER A 172 19.45 5.72 -12.09
N THR A 173 19.72 6.58 -13.07
CA THR A 173 19.06 7.88 -13.21
C THR A 173 17.94 7.83 -14.24
N ASP A 174 17.75 6.69 -14.90
CA ASP A 174 16.73 6.55 -15.95
C ASP A 174 15.34 6.43 -15.32
N ALA A 175 14.38 7.16 -15.91
CA ALA A 175 12.99 7.12 -15.50
C ALA A 175 12.08 6.79 -16.69
N ILE A 176 11.04 6.00 -16.43
CA ILE A 176 10.01 5.64 -17.39
C ILE A 176 8.70 6.36 -17.05
N LEU A 177 7.80 6.48 -18.02
CA LEU A 177 6.49 7.15 -17.84
C LEU A 177 6.65 8.57 -17.26
N LEU A 178 7.48 9.38 -17.93
CA LEU A 178 7.71 10.77 -17.56
C LEU A 178 6.40 11.57 -17.67
N PHE A 179 6.16 12.44 -16.69
CA PHE A 179 5.05 13.39 -16.70
C PHE A 179 5.46 14.68 -15.99
N ASN A 180 4.82 15.79 -16.37
CA ASN A 180 5.06 17.09 -15.75
C ASN A 180 4.12 17.27 -14.55
N TRP A 181 4.69 17.51 -13.37
CA TRP A 181 3.97 17.76 -12.11
C TRP A 181 3.11 19.03 -12.16
N GLN A 182 3.47 20.00 -12.99
CA GLN A 182 2.67 21.20 -13.21
C GLN A 182 1.27 20.88 -13.75
N ASN A 183 1.14 19.77 -14.48
CA ASN A 183 -0.10 19.31 -15.11
C ASN A 183 -0.90 18.34 -14.23
N LEU A 184 -0.67 18.31 -12.91
CA LEU A 184 -1.36 17.40 -12.00
C LEU A 184 -2.89 17.53 -12.05
N LEU A 185 -3.43 18.74 -12.15
CA LEU A 185 -4.89 18.96 -12.22
C LEU A 185 -5.47 18.37 -13.53
N PRO A 186 -4.95 18.71 -14.72
CA PRO A 186 -5.32 18.01 -15.96
C PRO A 186 -5.21 16.49 -15.85
N ILE A 187 -4.10 15.96 -15.32
CA ILE A 187 -3.87 14.52 -15.16
C ILE A 187 -4.93 13.89 -14.24
N ALA A 188 -5.22 14.52 -13.10
CA ALA A 188 -6.23 14.05 -12.15
C ALA A 188 -7.62 14.01 -12.80
N LEU A 189 -7.98 15.03 -13.58
CA LEU A 189 -9.25 15.08 -14.30
C LEU A 189 -9.32 14.01 -15.40
N TYR A 190 -8.22 13.74 -16.12
CA TYR A 190 -8.15 12.61 -17.05
C TYR A 190 -8.31 11.27 -16.35
N LEU A 191 -7.71 11.08 -15.16
CA LEU A 191 -7.88 9.87 -14.37
C LEU A 191 -9.33 9.70 -13.89
N VAL A 192 -9.97 10.78 -13.41
CA VAL A 192 -11.39 10.77 -13.02
C VAL A 192 -12.28 10.44 -14.22
N SER A 193 -12.03 11.08 -15.37
CA SER A 193 -12.70 10.79 -16.64
C SER A 193 -12.58 9.31 -17.00
N LEU A 194 -11.37 8.76 -16.97
CA LEU A 194 -11.08 7.36 -17.27
C LEU A 194 -11.78 6.39 -16.30
N VAL A 195 -11.76 6.68 -15.00
CA VAL A 195 -12.46 5.87 -13.98
C VAL A 195 -13.97 5.88 -14.21
N LEU A 196 -14.55 7.04 -14.47
CA LEU A 196 -15.98 7.18 -14.78
C LEU A 196 -16.36 6.43 -16.06
N ILE A 197 -15.53 6.52 -17.09
CA ILE A 197 -15.75 5.82 -18.36
C ILE A 197 -15.70 4.31 -18.15
N ILE A 198 -14.63 3.79 -17.53
CA ILE A 198 -14.48 2.35 -17.27
C ILE A 198 -15.63 1.83 -16.41
N TRP A 199 -16.00 2.58 -15.37
CA TRP A 199 -17.09 2.17 -14.47
C TRP A 199 -18.45 2.20 -15.14
N GLY A 200 -18.69 3.21 -15.98
CA GLY A 200 -19.87 3.30 -16.84
C GLY A 200 -19.95 2.14 -17.84
N LEU A 201 -18.85 1.84 -18.55
CA LEU A 201 -18.76 0.71 -19.49
C LEU A 201 -19.03 -0.63 -18.79
N TRP A 202 -18.46 -0.84 -17.60
CA TRP A 202 -18.70 -2.05 -16.82
C TRP A 202 -20.17 -2.20 -16.40
N ARG A 203 -20.86 -1.09 -16.12
CA ARG A 203 -22.29 -1.09 -15.78
C ARG A 203 -23.22 -1.18 -16.98
N LEU A 204 -22.73 -0.95 -18.20
CA LEU A 204 -23.55 -0.91 -19.41
C LEU A 204 -24.35 -2.21 -19.60
N LYS A 205 -23.75 -3.35 -19.24
CA LYS A 205 -24.39 -4.68 -19.33
C LYS A 205 -25.52 -4.91 -18.33
N ASN A 206 -25.46 -4.29 -17.14
CA ASN A 206 -26.41 -4.55 -16.05
C ASN A 206 -27.49 -3.47 -15.94
N ASN A 207 -27.15 -2.19 -16.19
CA ASN A 207 -28.09 -1.08 -16.06
C ASN A 207 -27.66 0.10 -16.98
N PRO A 208 -28.23 0.20 -18.19
CA PRO A 208 -27.80 1.18 -19.19
C PRO A 208 -28.07 2.63 -18.77
N ALA A 209 -29.18 2.90 -18.07
CA ALA A 209 -29.51 4.24 -17.59
C ALA A 209 -28.48 4.74 -16.56
N LYS A 210 -28.10 3.91 -15.58
CA LYS A 210 -27.06 4.26 -14.60
C LYS A 210 -25.66 4.29 -15.22
N ALA A 211 -25.41 3.55 -16.29
CA ALA A 211 -24.16 3.60 -17.03
C ALA A 211 -23.99 4.95 -17.74
N LEU A 212 -25.03 5.46 -18.41
CA LEU A 212 -25.01 6.75 -19.09
C LEU A 212 -24.74 7.93 -18.13
N VAL A 213 -25.30 7.88 -16.92
CA VAL A 213 -25.05 8.88 -15.86
C VAL A 213 -23.57 8.95 -15.45
N LEU A 214 -22.79 7.89 -15.67
CA LEU A 214 -21.34 7.87 -15.39
C LEU A 214 -20.51 8.18 -16.64
N LEU A 215 -20.90 7.62 -17.79
CA LEU A 215 -20.20 7.80 -19.06
C LEU A 215 -20.24 9.25 -19.54
N ILE A 216 -21.40 9.90 -19.49
CA ILE A 216 -21.57 11.26 -20.02
C ILE A 216 -20.66 12.25 -19.26
N PRO A 217 -20.70 12.35 -17.92
CA PRO A 217 -19.75 13.20 -17.20
C PRO A 217 -18.30 12.81 -17.43
N GLY A 218 -17.99 11.51 -17.52
CA GLY A 218 -16.62 11.04 -17.81
C GLY A 218 -16.09 11.58 -19.14
N VAL A 219 -16.86 11.42 -20.22
CA VAL A 219 -16.49 11.92 -21.56
C VAL A 219 -16.46 13.45 -21.59
N VAL A 220 -17.41 14.12 -20.94
CA VAL A 220 -17.43 15.60 -20.87
C VAL A 220 -16.21 16.13 -20.14
N VAL A 221 -15.84 15.56 -18.99
CA VAL A 221 -14.64 15.97 -18.25
C VAL A 221 -13.39 15.73 -19.10
N GLY A 222 -13.24 14.54 -19.69
CA GLY A 222 -12.09 14.22 -20.54
C GLY A 222 -11.99 15.15 -21.76
N GLY A 223 -13.11 15.38 -22.45
CA GLY A 223 -13.19 16.30 -23.58
C GLY A 223 -12.91 17.75 -23.19
N SER A 224 -13.39 18.21 -22.03
CA SER A 224 -13.14 19.56 -21.54
C SER A 224 -11.67 19.80 -21.21
N VAL A 225 -10.98 18.81 -20.64
CA VAL A 225 -9.54 18.91 -20.35
C VAL A 225 -8.73 18.83 -21.64
N TRP A 226 -9.19 18.07 -22.63
CA TRP A 226 -8.53 18.02 -23.93
C TRP A 226 -8.64 19.34 -24.70
N LEU A 227 -9.78 20.02 -24.62
CA LEU A 227 -10.01 21.30 -25.31
C LEU A 227 -9.46 22.52 -24.58
N TRP A 228 -9.51 22.52 -23.24
CA TRP A 228 -9.22 23.69 -22.41
C TRP A 228 -8.22 23.41 -21.28
N GLY A 229 -7.50 22.30 -21.34
CA GLY A 229 -6.55 21.90 -20.29
C GLY A 229 -5.45 22.92 -20.05
N ASP A 230 -5.01 23.62 -21.11
CA ASP A 230 -3.96 24.65 -21.04
C ASP A 230 -4.40 25.92 -20.31
N LEU A 231 -5.72 26.12 -20.14
CA LEU A 231 -6.30 27.24 -19.38
C LEU A 231 -6.43 26.92 -17.88
N LEU A 232 -6.19 25.67 -17.47
CA LEU A 232 -6.27 25.28 -16.07
C LEU A 232 -5.12 25.92 -15.27
N PRO A 233 -5.37 26.31 -14.01
CA PRO A 233 -4.34 26.90 -13.16
C PRO A 233 -3.20 25.89 -12.97
N GLN A 234 -1.99 26.34 -13.31
CA GLN A 234 -0.77 25.56 -13.16
C GLN A 234 -0.41 25.46 -11.67
N ALA A 235 -0.10 24.25 -11.21
CA ALA A 235 0.24 24.02 -9.80
C ALA A 235 1.60 24.63 -9.42
N LEU A 236 2.47 24.85 -10.41
CA LEU A 236 3.85 25.32 -10.24
C LEU A 236 4.16 26.44 -11.23
N PHE A 237 5.12 27.29 -10.84
CA PHE A 237 5.64 28.38 -11.66
C PHE A 237 6.65 27.91 -12.72
N MET A 238 7.17 26.68 -12.59
CA MET A 238 8.14 26.08 -13.49
C MET A 238 7.76 24.63 -13.79
N GLU A 239 8.19 24.14 -14.96
CA GLU A 239 8.00 22.74 -15.33
C GLU A 239 8.87 21.84 -14.45
N GLU A 240 8.27 20.74 -13.99
CA GLU A 240 8.96 19.78 -13.13
C GLU A 240 8.59 18.37 -13.59
N ILE A 241 9.54 17.72 -14.25
CA ILE A 241 9.32 16.41 -14.85
C ILE A 241 9.71 15.34 -13.84
N HIS A 242 8.74 14.49 -13.51
CA HIS A 242 8.95 13.30 -12.70
C HIS A 242 8.63 12.05 -13.50
N GLY A 243 9.17 10.92 -13.08
CA GLY A 243 8.84 9.63 -13.65
C GLY A 243 9.17 8.49 -12.71
N PHE A 244 8.86 7.28 -13.14
CA PHE A 244 9.13 6.07 -12.40
C PHE A 244 10.61 5.71 -12.54
N ASN A 245 11.38 5.98 -11.50
CA ASN A 245 12.81 5.75 -11.54
C ASN A 245 13.12 4.24 -11.55
N THR A 246 13.93 3.82 -12.51
CA THR A 246 14.31 2.42 -12.70
C THR A 246 15.25 1.88 -11.61
N ALA A 247 15.92 2.73 -10.83
CA ALA A 247 16.68 2.35 -9.64
C ALA A 247 15.80 1.78 -8.51
N THR A 248 14.47 1.98 -8.57
CA THR A 248 13.55 1.38 -7.60
C THR A 248 13.31 -0.10 -7.86
N PHE A 249 13.65 -0.63 -9.04
CA PHE A 249 13.42 -2.04 -9.39
C PHE A 249 14.12 -3.01 -8.45
N GLY A 250 15.35 -2.71 -8.04
CA GLY A 250 16.07 -3.52 -7.07
C GLY A 250 15.30 -3.67 -5.75
N ILE A 251 14.77 -2.55 -5.23
CA ILE A 251 13.98 -2.51 -4.00
C ILE A 251 12.66 -3.27 -4.18
N ILE A 252 11.98 -3.05 -5.31
CA ILE A 252 10.71 -3.73 -5.63
C ILE A 252 10.92 -5.25 -5.64
N MET A 253 11.97 -5.76 -6.29
CA MET A 253 12.27 -7.20 -6.32
C MET A 253 12.53 -7.76 -4.92
N ALA A 254 13.39 -7.10 -4.14
CA ALA A 254 13.67 -7.50 -2.76
C ALA A 254 12.40 -7.58 -1.91
N THR A 255 11.48 -6.65 -2.15
CA THR A 255 10.27 -6.57 -1.35
C THR A 255 9.20 -7.56 -1.80
N ILE A 256 9.07 -7.80 -3.10
CA ILE A 256 8.21 -8.86 -3.63
C ILE A 256 8.65 -10.20 -3.04
N TRP A 257 9.94 -10.47 -2.99
CA TRP A 257 10.49 -11.67 -2.36
C TRP A 257 10.18 -11.74 -0.86
N GLN A 258 10.29 -10.63 -0.14
CA GLN A 258 9.96 -10.55 1.29
C GLN A 258 8.47 -10.84 1.58
N TYR A 259 7.55 -10.40 0.71
CA TYR A 259 6.09 -10.52 0.93
C TYR A 259 5.38 -11.60 0.09
N SER A 260 6.07 -12.30 -0.82
CA SER A 260 5.46 -13.40 -1.58
C SER A 260 5.03 -14.56 -0.68
N GLY A 261 5.79 -14.85 0.38
CA GLY A 261 5.42 -15.84 1.39
C GLY A 261 4.18 -15.46 2.17
N TYR A 262 4.05 -14.18 2.53
CA TYR A 262 2.87 -13.64 3.22
C TYR A 262 1.59 -13.85 2.42
N THR A 263 1.62 -13.38 1.18
CA THR A 263 0.48 -13.47 0.25
C THR A 263 0.15 -14.91 -0.10
N MET A 264 1.15 -15.76 -0.30
CA MET A 264 0.97 -17.20 -0.45
C MET A 264 0.22 -17.80 0.74
N ALA A 265 0.62 -17.52 1.98
CA ALA A 265 -0.04 -18.06 3.15
C ALA A 265 -1.50 -17.58 3.31
N LEU A 266 -1.78 -16.31 2.97
CA LEU A 266 -3.15 -15.80 2.92
C LEU A 266 -4.00 -16.57 1.91
N TYR A 267 -3.50 -16.77 0.70
CA TYR A 267 -4.21 -17.51 -0.34
C TYR A 267 -4.39 -18.98 -0.01
N LEU A 268 -3.36 -19.63 0.51
CA LEU A 268 -3.42 -21.04 0.91
C LEU A 268 -4.45 -21.26 2.02
N ALA A 269 -4.52 -20.36 3.02
CA ALA A 269 -5.58 -20.39 4.02
C ALA A 269 -6.99 -20.21 3.40
N GLY A 270 -7.08 -19.41 2.34
CA GLY A 270 -8.29 -19.26 1.54
C GLY A 270 -8.72 -20.52 0.81
N PHE A 271 -7.80 -21.14 0.07
CA PHE A 271 -8.07 -22.36 -0.69
C PHE A 271 -8.40 -23.54 0.23
N THR A 272 -7.72 -23.64 1.38
CA THR A 272 -8.04 -24.64 2.42
C THR A 272 -9.47 -24.51 2.95
N GLY A 273 -10.07 -23.31 2.86
CA GLY A 273 -11.46 -23.07 3.27
C GLY A 273 -12.50 -23.52 2.25
N ILE A 274 -12.11 -23.95 1.05
CA ILE A 274 -13.01 -24.43 -0.01
C ILE A 274 -13.20 -25.95 0.17
N SER A 275 -14.47 -26.42 0.19
CA SER A 275 -14.75 -27.86 0.32
C SER A 275 -14.15 -28.65 -0.85
N GLN A 276 -13.57 -29.81 -0.56
CA GLN A 276 -13.09 -30.74 -1.58
C GLN A 276 -14.24 -31.24 -2.47
N ASP A 277 -15.46 -31.33 -1.94
CA ASP A 277 -16.64 -31.76 -2.71
C ASP A 277 -16.92 -30.84 -3.90
N LEU A 278 -16.65 -29.53 -3.78
CA LEU A 278 -16.81 -28.58 -4.89
C LEU A 278 -15.80 -28.83 -5.99
N ARG A 279 -14.58 -29.22 -5.62
CA ARG A 279 -13.52 -29.58 -6.57
C ARG A 279 -13.87 -30.88 -7.28
N ASP A 280 -14.29 -31.90 -6.54
CA ASP A 280 -14.63 -33.21 -7.09
C ASP A 280 -15.89 -33.13 -7.97
N ALA A 281 -16.94 -32.41 -7.55
CA ALA A 281 -18.11 -32.14 -8.38
C ALA A 281 -17.76 -31.42 -9.68
N ALA A 282 -16.92 -30.38 -9.62
CA ALA A 282 -16.49 -29.67 -10.83
C ALA A 282 -15.69 -30.57 -11.78
N MET A 283 -14.84 -31.46 -11.24
CA MET A 283 -14.08 -32.43 -12.04
C MET A 283 -14.98 -33.50 -12.66
N LEU A 284 -16.03 -33.94 -11.95
CA LEU A 284 -17.07 -34.84 -12.48
C LEU A 284 -17.85 -34.19 -13.64
N ASP A 285 -18.08 -32.87 -13.58
CA ASP A 285 -18.67 -32.06 -14.66
C ASP A 285 -17.70 -31.78 -15.83
N GLY A 286 -16.49 -32.37 -15.82
CA GLY A 286 -15.50 -32.23 -16.89
C GLY A 286 -14.68 -30.94 -16.83
N ALA A 287 -14.67 -30.22 -15.70
CA ALA A 287 -13.81 -29.06 -15.53
C ALA A 287 -12.33 -29.50 -15.34
N SER A 288 -11.42 -28.88 -16.10
CA SER A 288 -9.99 -29.02 -15.84
C SER A 288 -9.57 -28.21 -14.60
N THR A 289 -8.42 -28.53 -14.01
CA THR A 289 -7.87 -27.82 -12.84
C THR A 289 -7.78 -26.30 -13.06
N ALA A 290 -7.40 -25.87 -14.27
CA ALA A 290 -7.35 -24.45 -14.62
C ALA A 290 -8.75 -23.80 -14.66
N LYS A 291 -9.77 -24.52 -15.13
CA LYS A 291 -11.17 -24.07 -15.09
C LYS A 291 -11.68 -23.99 -13.65
N TYR A 292 -11.37 -24.98 -12.82
CA TYR A 292 -11.69 -24.96 -11.38
C TYR A 292 -11.12 -23.70 -10.70
N TYR A 293 -9.82 -23.42 -10.87
CA TYR A 293 -9.22 -22.23 -10.26
C TYR A 293 -9.84 -20.94 -10.78
N ARG A 294 -10.01 -20.81 -12.10
CA ARG A 294 -10.52 -19.57 -12.72
C ARG A 294 -11.97 -19.27 -12.35
N TYR A 295 -12.84 -20.28 -12.32
CA TYR A 295 -14.28 -20.09 -12.21
C TYR A 295 -14.85 -20.39 -10.81
N ILE A 296 -14.14 -21.14 -9.97
CA ILE A 296 -14.60 -21.52 -8.63
C ILE A 296 -13.65 -20.93 -7.57
N ALA A 297 -12.39 -21.37 -7.54
CA ALA A 297 -11.51 -21.04 -6.41
C ALA A 297 -11.15 -19.54 -6.34
N LEU A 298 -10.73 -18.93 -7.45
CA LEU A 298 -10.36 -17.50 -7.50
C LEU A 298 -11.52 -16.56 -7.14
N PRO A 299 -12.74 -16.74 -7.67
CA PRO A 299 -13.90 -16.00 -7.21
C PRO A 299 -14.18 -16.15 -5.71
N MET A 300 -14.03 -17.35 -5.15
CA MET A 300 -14.26 -17.60 -3.73
C MET A 300 -13.21 -16.94 -2.82
N VAL A 301 -11.94 -16.87 -3.24
CA VAL A 301 -10.87 -16.19 -2.48
C VAL A 301 -10.74 -14.69 -2.82
N LYS A 302 -11.67 -14.11 -3.59
CA LYS A 302 -11.70 -12.67 -3.88
C LYS A 302 -11.67 -11.79 -2.61
N PRO A 303 -12.38 -12.10 -1.50
CA PRO A 303 -12.28 -11.32 -0.26
C PRO A 303 -10.87 -11.31 0.34
N ILE A 304 -10.13 -12.41 0.16
CA ILE A 304 -8.74 -12.55 0.62
C ILE A 304 -7.82 -11.70 -0.25
N THR A 305 -8.02 -11.71 -1.57
CA THR A 305 -7.29 -10.84 -2.50
C THR A 305 -7.46 -9.36 -2.14
N ILE A 306 -8.70 -8.93 -1.89
CA ILE A 306 -8.99 -7.54 -1.48
C ILE A 306 -8.30 -7.21 -0.16
N SER A 307 -8.34 -8.14 0.81
CA SER A 307 -7.65 -7.95 2.10
C SER A 307 -6.13 -7.84 1.91
N ALA A 308 -5.53 -8.70 1.09
CA ALA A 308 -4.10 -8.67 0.78
C ALA A 308 -3.70 -7.36 0.09
N ILE A 309 -4.48 -6.88 -0.90
CA ILE A 309 -4.24 -5.59 -1.56
C ILE A 309 -4.21 -4.47 -0.53
N ILE A 310 -5.20 -4.41 0.36
CA ILE A 310 -5.30 -3.30 1.31
C ILE A 310 -4.16 -3.33 2.33
N ILE A 311 -3.85 -4.52 2.87
CA ILE A 311 -2.76 -4.67 3.84
C ILE A 311 -1.41 -4.30 3.20
N LEU A 312 -1.12 -4.82 2.00
CA LEU A 312 0.12 -4.51 1.30
C LEU A 312 0.21 -3.04 0.87
N SER A 313 -0.90 -2.42 0.46
CA SER A 313 -0.93 -0.99 0.12
C SER A 313 -0.60 -0.12 1.34
N HIS A 314 -1.08 -0.49 2.52
CA HIS A 314 -0.74 0.22 3.74
C HIS A 314 0.76 0.11 4.07
N ILE A 315 1.30 -1.11 3.94
CA ILE A 315 2.71 -1.42 4.21
C ILE A 315 3.63 -0.70 3.23
N SER A 316 3.29 -0.68 1.94
CA SER A 316 4.14 -0.11 0.89
C SER A 316 4.38 1.39 1.07
N LEU A 317 3.34 2.13 1.46
CA LEU A 317 3.38 3.58 1.63
C LEU A 317 4.30 4.06 2.75
N LYS A 318 4.47 3.24 3.79
CA LYS A 318 5.28 3.58 4.96
C LYS A 318 6.60 2.82 5.01
N MET A 319 7.01 2.25 3.88
CA MET A 319 8.24 1.49 3.84
C MET A 319 9.45 2.42 4.02
N PHE A 320 10.28 2.08 5.01
CA PHE A 320 11.46 2.84 5.37
C PHE A 320 12.68 1.92 5.46
N ASP A 321 12.61 0.90 6.31
CA ASP A 321 13.77 0.09 6.71
C ASP A 321 14.51 -0.52 5.52
N LEU A 322 13.76 -1.15 4.60
CA LEU A 322 14.34 -1.85 3.46
C LEU A 322 14.98 -0.87 2.46
N ILE A 323 14.31 0.24 2.17
CA ILE A 323 14.83 1.29 1.28
C ILE A 323 16.09 1.89 1.88
N PHE A 324 16.05 2.28 3.16
CA PHE A 324 17.20 2.83 3.86
C PHE A 324 18.39 1.86 3.88
N ALA A 325 18.16 0.57 4.13
CA ALA A 325 19.22 -0.44 4.12
C ALA A 325 19.84 -0.66 2.72
N MET A 326 19.02 -0.61 1.67
CA MET A 326 19.47 -0.86 0.30
C MET A 326 20.18 0.34 -0.32
N THR A 327 19.65 1.54 -0.15
CA THR A 327 20.10 2.73 -0.90
C THR A 327 20.67 3.84 -0.03
N GLY A 328 20.50 3.76 1.29
CA GLY A 328 20.97 4.79 2.21
C GLY A 328 20.13 6.08 2.16
N PRO A 329 20.57 7.13 2.86
CA PRO A 329 19.85 8.40 2.96
C PRO A 329 20.01 9.30 1.73
N ASP A 330 21.09 9.14 0.95
CA ASP A 330 21.52 10.14 -0.03
C ASP A 330 21.12 9.79 -1.48
N ASN A 331 20.18 8.88 -1.66
CA ASN A 331 19.73 8.44 -2.99
C ASN A 331 18.32 8.96 -3.31
N GLY A 332 18.26 10.15 -3.91
CA GLY A 332 16.99 10.77 -4.31
C GLY A 332 16.23 9.98 -5.39
N GLN A 333 16.91 9.12 -6.16
CA GLN A 333 16.27 8.33 -7.22
C GLN A 333 15.39 7.21 -6.66
N THR A 334 15.72 6.71 -5.47
CA THR A 334 14.97 5.66 -4.77
C THR A 334 14.26 6.17 -3.52
N GLY A 335 14.20 7.49 -3.34
CA GLY A 335 13.57 8.12 -2.19
C GLY A 335 12.08 7.78 -2.07
N HIS A 336 11.60 7.81 -0.83
CA HIS A 336 10.22 7.51 -0.46
C HIS A 336 9.75 8.44 0.66
N PRO A 337 8.44 8.71 0.81
CA PRO A 337 7.98 9.74 1.72
C PRO A 337 8.28 9.41 3.19
N ALA A 338 8.31 8.13 3.58
CA ALA A 338 8.68 7.72 4.93
C ALA A 338 10.16 7.98 5.24
N LEU A 339 11.04 7.74 4.26
CA LEU A 339 12.46 8.11 4.34
C LEU A 339 12.62 9.63 4.39
N ASN A 340 11.93 10.36 3.54
CA ASN A 340 11.97 11.82 3.52
C ASN A 340 11.49 12.41 4.85
N MET A 341 10.40 11.90 5.42
CA MET A 341 9.92 12.28 6.74
C MET A 341 11.02 12.12 7.80
N TYR A 342 11.69 10.96 7.82
CA TYR A 342 12.77 10.71 8.76
C TYR A 342 13.95 11.66 8.56
N LEU A 343 14.42 11.85 7.32
CA LEU A 343 15.55 12.72 7.02
C LEU A 343 15.24 14.18 7.33
N THR A 344 14.06 14.66 6.94
CA THR A 344 13.61 16.03 7.21
C THR A 344 13.50 16.28 8.72
N THR A 345 12.91 15.35 9.46
CA THR A 345 12.72 15.50 10.91
C THR A 345 14.04 15.42 11.68
N PHE A 346 14.82 14.36 11.45
CA PHE A 346 15.92 13.99 12.35
C PHE A 346 17.31 14.28 11.81
N ARG A 347 17.48 14.44 10.49
CA ARG A 347 18.77 14.84 9.89
C ARG A 347 18.81 16.33 9.60
N ALA A 348 17.70 16.91 9.14
CA ALA A 348 17.60 18.33 8.86
C ALA A 348 17.07 19.17 10.04
N ASN A 349 16.62 18.53 11.13
CA ASN A 349 16.00 19.21 12.29
C ASN A 349 14.81 20.10 11.90
N ASP A 350 14.06 19.72 10.86
CA ASP A 350 12.84 20.41 10.44
C ASP A 350 11.63 19.61 10.91
N PHE A 351 11.27 19.79 12.18
CA PHE A 351 10.21 19.04 12.84
C PHE A 351 8.82 19.36 12.27
N ALA A 352 8.56 20.62 11.91
CA ALA A 352 7.29 21.05 11.35
C ALA A 352 7.05 20.46 9.95
N ARG A 353 8.04 20.54 9.06
CA ARG A 353 7.95 19.94 7.72
C ARG A 353 7.90 18.41 7.79
N GLY A 354 8.71 17.82 8.67
CA GLY A 354 8.68 16.38 8.94
C GLY A 354 7.32 15.91 9.44
N ALA A 355 6.71 16.63 10.38
CA ALA A 355 5.37 16.37 10.86
C ALA A 355 4.31 16.53 9.75
N ALA A 356 4.44 17.51 8.86
CA ALA A 356 3.55 17.68 7.72
C ALA A 356 3.60 16.44 6.80
N ILE A 357 4.79 15.93 6.47
CA ILE A 357 4.95 14.68 5.71
C ILE A 357 4.32 13.50 6.46
N ALA A 358 4.52 13.39 7.77
CA ALA A 358 3.94 12.32 8.58
C ALA A 358 2.40 12.34 8.57
N ILE A 359 1.78 13.53 8.63
CA ILE A 359 0.32 13.69 8.54
C ILE A 359 -0.17 13.34 7.13
N ILE A 360 0.54 13.74 6.07
CA ILE A 360 0.19 13.35 4.70
C ILE A 360 0.21 11.82 4.57
N LEU A 361 1.27 11.16 5.05
CA LEU A 361 1.37 9.70 5.06
C LEU A 361 0.27 9.03 5.88
N PHE A 362 -0.11 9.62 7.01
CA PHE A 362 -1.21 9.14 7.83
C PHE A 362 -2.54 9.19 7.07
N ILE A 363 -2.84 10.32 6.42
CA ILE A 363 -4.07 10.49 5.63
C ILE A 363 -4.08 9.51 4.45
N ILE A 364 -2.99 9.42 3.68
CA ILE A 364 -2.90 8.50 2.54
C ILE A 364 -3.11 7.05 3.01
N ALA A 365 -2.45 6.63 4.09
CA ALA A 365 -2.62 5.29 4.66
C ALA A 365 -4.06 5.04 5.16
N ALA A 366 -4.71 6.04 5.77
CA ALA A 366 -6.08 5.94 6.24
C ALA A 366 -7.07 5.69 5.09
N THR A 367 -6.81 6.23 3.89
CA THR A 367 -7.60 5.97 2.68
C THR A 367 -7.64 4.49 2.29
N PHE A 368 -6.64 3.69 2.67
CA PHE A 368 -6.63 2.24 2.46
C PHE A 368 -7.23 1.49 3.66
N ILE A 369 -6.83 1.84 4.88
CA ILE A 369 -7.21 1.12 6.10
C ILE A 369 -8.72 1.26 6.42
N ILE A 370 -9.27 2.48 6.32
CA ILE A 370 -10.65 2.75 6.71
C ILE A 370 -11.65 1.94 5.86
N PRO A 371 -11.54 1.92 4.51
CA PRO A 371 -12.39 1.05 3.70
C PRO A 371 -12.27 -0.43 4.03
N TYR A 372 -11.07 -0.93 4.34
CA TYR A 372 -10.89 -2.33 4.77
C TYR A 372 -11.63 -2.61 6.08
N MET A 373 -11.47 -1.74 7.07
CA MET A 373 -12.15 -1.89 8.35
C MET A 373 -13.67 -1.94 8.15
N ILE A 374 -14.22 -1.00 7.37
CA ILE A 374 -15.66 -0.96 7.06
C ILE A 374 -16.12 -2.23 6.33
N SER A 375 -15.37 -2.67 5.31
CA SER A 375 -15.70 -3.88 4.54
C SER A 375 -15.69 -5.13 5.42
N SER A 376 -14.66 -5.27 6.26
CA SER A 376 -14.51 -6.37 7.21
C SER A 376 -15.66 -6.42 8.22
N TYR A 377 -16.06 -5.28 8.77
CA TYR A 377 -17.21 -5.20 9.69
C TYR A 377 -18.53 -5.59 9.01
N ARG A 378 -18.75 -5.17 7.76
CA ARG A 378 -19.97 -5.54 7.02
C ARG A 378 -20.06 -7.04 6.76
N GLN A 379 -18.96 -7.70 6.38
CA GLN A 379 -18.93 -9.15 6.14
C GLN A 379 -19.24 -9.98 7.39
N ARG A 380 -18.82 -9.52 8.57
CA ARG A 380 -19.12 -10.20 9.84
C ARG A 380 -20.59 -10.10 10.25
N ARG A 381 -21.29 -9.03 9.85
CA ARG A 381 -22.71 -8.84 10.16
C ARG A 381 -23.64 -9.62 9.23
N SER A 382 -23.16 -10.01 8.05
CA SER A 382 -23.91 -10.81 7.07
C SER A 382 -23.71 -12.32 7.22
N ARG A 383 -22.81 -12.76 8.10
CA ARG A 383 -22.69 -14.15 8.56
C ARG A 383 -23.42 -14.26 9.88
#